data_AF-A0A0B5GJI3-F1
#
_entry.id   AF-A0A0B5GJI3-F1
#
_cell.length_a   1.000
_cell.length_b   1.000
_cell.length_c   1.000
_cell.angle_alpha   90.00
_cell.angle_beta   90.00
_cell.angle_gamma   90.00
#
_symmetry.space_group_name_H-M   'P 1'
#
loop_
_entity.id
_entity.type
_entity.pdbx_description
1 polymer ?
#
loop_
_entity_poly.entity_id
_entity_poly.type
_entity_poly.pdbx_seq_one_letter_code
_entity_poly.pdbx_strand_id
1 'polypeptide(L)'
;MGGGGGGGGGQMQQVAQEIEQMEQEVDAIDEEIERLRDKQTDIDEAIEAIETLDSGSTVQVPLGGDAYIRATIEDIDEVVVSLGGGYSAEREQDGAVSTLETKKETLDDHISDLQEEKAEVETEMEELEQQAQQMQQQQMQQMMQQQEQEDE
;
A
#
# COMPACT_ATOMS: atom_id res chain seq x y z
N MET A 1 -27.65 -35.98 28.80
CA MET A 1 -26.45 -36.12 29.65
C MET A 1 -25.41 -36.82 28.79
N GLY A 2 -24.23 -36.30 28.45
CA GLY A 2 -23.60 -34.98 28.62
C GLY A 2 -23.17 -34.43 27.24
N GLY A 3 -22.73 -33.20 27.06
CA GLY A 3 -22.15 -32.25 28.01
C GLY A 3 -20.63 -32.17 27.79
N GLY A 4 -20.20 -31.17 27.01
CA GLY A 4 -18.82 -30.62 27.08
C GLY A 4 -17.80 -31.20 26.11
N GLY A 5 -17.79 -30.70 24.86
CA GLY A 5 -16.72 -30.98 23.90
C GLY A 5 -16.79 -30.02 22.73
N GLY A 6 -16.60 -28.72 22.97
CA GLY A 6 -16.74 -27.72 21.91
C GLY A 6 -16.16 -26.33 22.18
N GLY A 7 -15.45 -26.12 23.30
CA GLY A 7 -14.93 -24.81 23.67
C GLY A 7 -13.65 -24.39 22.91
N GLY A 8 -12.78 -25.35 22.56
CA GLY A 8 -11.47 -25.05 21.97
C GLY A 8 -11.46 -24.83 20.45
N GLY A 9 -12.38 -25.45 19.71
CA GLY A 9 -12.41 -25.34 18.24
C GLY A 9 -12.86 -23.96 17.74
N GLY A 10 -13.80 -23.33 18.45
CA GLY A 10 -14.32 -22.01 18.05
C GLY A 10 -13.30 -20.87 18.22
N GLN A 11 -12.46 -20.93 19.25
CA GLN A 11 -11.43 -19.91 19.51
C GLN A 11 -10.30 -19.99 18.48
N MET A 12 -9.84 -21.20 18.12
CA MET A 12 -8.86 -21.36 17.04
C MET A 12 -9.40 -20.91 15.69
N GLN A 13 -10.68 -21.17 15.41
CA GLN A 13 -11.30 -20.71 14.17
C GLN A 13 -11.41 -19.18 14.11
N GLN A 14 -11.62 -18.52 15.24
CA GLN A 14 -11.62 -17.05 15.32
C GLN A 14 -10.23 -16.47 15.03
N VAL A 15 -9.18 -16.99 15.67
CA VAL A 15 -7.80 -16.52 15.43
C VAL A 15 -7.38 -16.74 13.97
N ALA A 16 -7.74 -17.88 13.37
CA ALA A 16 -7.44 -18.12 11.95
C ALA A 16 -8.14 -17.11 11.03
N GLN A 17 -9.39 -16.74 11.32
CA GLN A 17 -10.12 -15.72 10.56
C GLN A 17 -9.54 -14.32 10.75
N GLU A 18 -8.98 -14.02 11.92
CA GLU A 18 -8.34 -12.74 12.22
C GLU A 18 -7.03 -12.61 11.45
N ILE A 19 -6.18 -13.65 11.46
CA ILE A 19 -4.96 -13.73 10.65
C ILE A 19 -5.28 -13.55 9.16
N GLU A 20 -6.28 -14.27 8.63
CA GLU A 20 -6.67 -14.14 7.21
C GLU A 20 -7.13 -12.72 6.84
N GLN A 21 -7.73 -11.97 7.78
CA GLN A 21 -8.11 -10.57 7.54
C GLN A 21 -6.89 -9.65 7.54
N MET A 22 -5.94 -9.84 8.45
CA MET A 22 -4.71 -9.06 8.50
C MET A 22 -3.81 -9.34 7.28
N GLU A 23 -3.76 -10.58 6.78
CA GLU A 23 -3.08 -10.90 5.52
C GLU A 23 -3.65 -10.08 4.34
N GLN A 24 -4.97 -9.97 4.24
CA GLN A 24 -5.63 -9.15 3.22
C GLN A 24 -5.35 -7.66 3.40
N GLU A 25 -5.19 -7.20 4.64
CA GLU A 25 -4.83 -5.82 4.96
C GLU A 25 -3.39 -5.51 4.51
N VAL A 26 -2.44 -6.41 4.79
CA VAL A 26 -1.05 -6.29 4.32
C VAL A 26 -0.98 -6.24 2.79
N ASP A 27 -1.71 -7.11 2.10
CA ASP A 27 -1.78 -7.11 0.63
C ASP A 27 -2.32 -5.77 0.11
N ALA A 28 -3.36 -5.21 0.76
CA ALA A 28 -3.93 -3.92 0.37
C ALA A 28 -2.96 -2.75 0.60
N ILE A 29 -2.17 -2.79 1.68
CA ILE A 29 -1.12 -1.81 1.95
C ILE A 29 -0.03 -1.89 0.89
N ASP A 30 0.43 -3.08 0.53
CA ASP A 30 1.44 -3.28 -0.52
C ASP A 30 0.97 -2.73 -1.87
N GLU A 31 -0.29 -3.01 -2.26
CA GLU A 31 -0.87 -2.44 -3.48
C GLU A 31 -0.91 -0.91 -3.45
N GLU A 32 -1.22 -0.29 -2.31
CA GLU A 32 -1.20 1.17 -2.20
C GLU A 32 0.22 1.73 -2.30
N ILE A 33 1.20 1.10 -1.67
CA ILE A 33 2.62 1.49 -1.77
C ILE A 33 3.08 1.43 -3.23
N GLU A 34 2.73 0.38 -3.97
CA GLU A 34 3.04 0.29 -5.41
C GLU A 34 2.40 1.43 -6.20
N ARG A 35 1.11 1.71 -5.99
CA ARG A 35 0.41 2.83 -6.63
C ARG A 35 1.05 4.19 -6.31
N LEU A 36 1.58 4.38 -5.11
CA LEU A 36 2.26 5.62 -4.72
C LEU A 36 3.63 5.74 -5.40
N ARG A 37 4.38 4.64 -5.52
CA ARG A 37 5.67 4.60 -6.24
C ARG A 37 5.53 4.83 -7.73
N ASP A 38 4.47 4.31 -8.36
CA ASP A 38 4.17 4.61 -9.75
C ASP A 38 3.94 6.11 -9.95
N LYS A 39 3.17 6.75 -9.04
CA LYS A 39 2.98 8.21 -9.06
C LYS A 39 4.28 8.99 -8.87
N GLN A 40 5.21 8.50 -8.06
CA GLN A 40 6.53 9.13 -7.93
C GLN A 40 7.33 9.04 -9.23
N THR A 41 7.25 7.90 -9.92
CA THR A 41 7.88 7.72 -11.24
C THR A 41 7.29 8.68 -12.26
N ASP A 42 5.95 8.81 -12.33
CA ASP A 42 5.29 9.80 -13.20
C ASP A 42 5.73 11.24 -12.90
N ILE A 43 5.97 11.56 -11.62
CA ILE A 43 6.48 12.87 -11.20
C ILE A 43 7.92 13.07 -11.68
N ASP A 44 8.79 12.08 -11.55
CA ASP A 44 10.17 12.16 -12.01
C ASP A 44 10.25 12.36 -13.53
N GLU A 45 9.45 11.62 -14.30
CA GLU A 45 9.35 11.79 -15.75
C GLU A 45 8.84 13.20 -16.12
N ALA A 46 7.88 13.74 -15.37
CA ALA A 46 7.38 15.09 -15.58
C ALA A 46 8.45 16.16 -15.30
N ILE A 47 9.24 15.99 -14.23
CA ILE A 47 10.36 16.89 -13.92
C ILE A 47 11.39 16.84 -15.04
N GLU A 48 11.83 15.65 -15.46
CA GLU A 48 12.79 15.49 -16.55
C GLU A 48 12.29 16.15 -17.84
N ALA A 49 11.00 16.00 -18.16
CA ALA A 49 10.40 16.64 -19.33
C ALA A 49 10.40 18.17 -19.22
N ILE A 50 10.06 18.75 -18.06
CA ILE A 50 10.07 20.20 -17.84
C ILE A 50 11.49 20.78 -18.00
N GLU A 51 12.49 20.06 -17.50
CA GLU A 51 13.90 20.48 -17.57
C GLU A 51 14.52 20.31 -18.96
N THR A 52 14.03 19.36 -19.76
CA THR A 52 14.59 19.03 -21.08
C THR A 52 13.94 19.80 -22.23
N LEU A 53 12.67 20.18 -22.08
CA LEU A 53 11.90 20.83 -23.13
C LEU A 53 12.12 22.35 -23.10
N ASP A 54 12.08 22.95 -24.28
CA ASP A 54 12.16 24.41 -24.47
C ASP A 54 10.92 24.95 -25.20
N SER A 55 10.62 26.25 -25.05
CA SER A 55 9.68 26.96 -25.92
C SER A 55 10.06 26.78 -27.40
N GLY A 56 9.08 26.43 -28.24
CA GLY A 56 9.30 26.07 -29.64
C GLY A 56 9.63 24.59 -29.89
N SER A 57 9.83 23.79 -28.84
CA SER A 57 10.01 22.34 -28.98
C SER A 57 8.79 21.69 -29.61
N THR A 58 9.02 20.71 -30.49
CA THR A 58 7.95 19.96 -31.15
C THR A 58 7.71 18.65 -30.41
N VAL A 59 6.49 18.47 -29.91
CA VAL A 59 6.07 17.29 -29.15
C VAL A 59 4.97 16.52 -29.89
N GLN A 60 4.68 15.30 -29.43
CA GLN A 60 3.55 14.52 -29.89
C GLN A 60 2.57 14.33 -28.75
N VAL A 61 1.32 14.72 -28.98
CA VAL A 61 0.24 14.60 -27.99
C VAL A 61 -0.61 13.37 -28.36
N PRO A 62 -0.76 12.37 -27.48
CA PRO A 62 -1.60 11.21 -27.74
C PRO A 62 -3.08 11.62 -27.75
N LEU A 63 -3.85 11.10 -28.71
CA LEU A 63 -5.29 11.30 -28.83
C LEU A 63 -6.10 10.04 -28.46
N GLY A 64 -5.42 8.90 -28.23
CA GLY A 64 -6.02 7.59 -28.01
C GLY A 64 -6.13 6.74 -29.28
N GLY A 65 -6.34 5.43 -29.12
CA GLY A 65 -6.43 4.48 -30.24
C GLY A 65 -5.18 4.46 -31.13
N ASP A 66 -3.99 4.53 -30.51
CA ASP A 66 -2.68 4.60 -31.18
C ASP A 66 -2.49 5.82 -32.10
N ALA A 67 -3.30 6.88 -31.95
CA ALA A 67 -3.18 8.12 -32.71
C ALA A 67 -2.47 9.24 -31.92
N TYR A 68 -1.67 10.04 -32.64
CA TYR A 68 -0.89 11.16 -32.09
C TYR A 68 -1.01 12.40 -32.98
N ILE A 69 -1.00 13.59 -32.38
CA ILE A 69 -0.90 14.87 -33.09
C ILE A 69 0.41 15.58 -32.76
N ARG A 70 1.02 16.21 -33.76
CA ARG A 70 2.19 17.06 -33.56
C ARG A 70 1.76 18.42 -33.02
N ALA A 71 2.40 18.87 -31.94
CA ALA A 71 2.21 20.18 -31.35
C ALA A 71 3.56 20.87 -31.11
N THR A 72 3.53 22.17 -30.90
CA THR A 72 4.70 22.98 -30.53
C THR A 72 4.42 23.62 -29.18
N ILE A 73 5.39 23.56 -28.28
CA ILE A 73 5.31 24.23 -26.96
C ILE A 73 5.38 25.74 -27.22
N GLU A 74 4.37 26.48 -26.78
CA GLU A 74 4.32 27.94 -26.95
C GLU A 74 5.24 28.64 -25.94
N ASP A 75 5.04 28.37 -24.66
CA ASP A 75 5.86 28.86 -23.56
C ASP A 75 6.10 27.75 -22.52
N ILE A 76 7.37 27.48 -22.20
CA ILE A 76 7.75 26.51 -21.19
C ILE A 76 7.71 27.09 -19.77
N ASP A 77 7.63 28.42 -19.64
CA ASP A 77 7.48 29.10 -18.35
C ASP A 77 6.02 29.15 -17.86
N GLU A 78 5.06 28.67 -18.65
CA GLU A 78 3.64 28.58 -18.28
C GLU A 78 3.23 27.14 -17.97
N VAL A 79 3.86 26.52 -16.96
CA VAL A 79 3.53 25.14 -16.55
C VAL A 79 2.40 25.14 -15.52
N VAL A 80 1.30 24.46 -15.82
CA VAL A 80 0.19 24.29 -14.87
C VAL A 80 0.39 23.04 -14.02
N VAL A 81 0.62 23.23 -12.72
CA VAL A 81 0.79 22.15 -11.74
C VAL A 81 -0.39 22.09 -10.77
N SER A 82 -0.79 20.88 -10.40
CA SER A 82 -1.84 20.67 -9.39
C SER A 82 -1.29 20.90 -7.98
N LEU A 83 -2.03 21.65 -7.16
CA LEU A 83 -1.70 21.93 -5.76
C LEU A 83 -2.51 21.06 -4.77
N GLY A 84 -3.35 20.16 -5.28
CA GLY A 84 -4.29 19.37 -4.48
C GLY A 84 -5.63 20.08 -4.21
N GLY A 85 -6.60 19.33 -3.67
CA GLY A 85 -7.93 19.86 -3.31
C GLY A 85 -8.76 20.41 -4.48
N GLY A 86 -8.41 20.04 -5.73
CA GLY A 86 -9.05 20.56 -6.94
C GLY A 86 -8.49 21.89 -7.44
N TYR A 87 -7.38 22.37 -6.87
CA TYR A 87 -6.71 23.60 -7.30
C TYR A 87 -5.45 23.29 -8.12
N SER A 88 -5.13 24.20 -9.03
CA SER A 88 -3.90 24.22 -9.82
C SER A 88 -3.37 25.65 -9.91
N ALA A 89 -2.07 25.78 -10.15
CA ALA A 89 -1.43 27.05 -10.38
C ALA A 89 -0.49 26.96 -11.59
N GLU A 90 -0.41 28.05 -12.32
CA GLU A 90 0.63 28.27 -13.33
C GLU A 90 1.93 28.68 -12.65
N ARG A 91 3.03 28.10 -13.09
CA ARG A 91 4.38 28.27 -12.54
C ARG A 91 5.41 28.27 -13.68
N GLU A 92 6.43 29.08 -13.51
CA GLU A 92 7.69 28.98 -14.26
C GLU A 92 8.34 27.62 -13.99
N GLN A 93 9.25 27.18 -14.88
CA GLN A 93 9.88 25.85 -14.84
C GLN A 93 10.40 25.49 -13.44
N ASP A 94 11.26 26.32 -12.85
CA ASP A 94 11.85 26.09 -11.52
C ASP A 94 10.77 25.96 -10.44
N GLY A 95 9.70 26.76 -10.53
CA GLY A 95 8.59 26.73 -9.60
C GLY A 95 7.72 25.47 -9.74
N ALA A 96 7.56 24.99 -10.97
CA ALA A 96 6.85 23.74 -11.27
C ALA A 96 7.64 22.53 -10.76
N VAL A 97 8.94 22.47 -11.05
CA VAL A 97 9.85 21.43 -10.54
C VAL A 97 9.82 21.39 -9.02
N SER A 98 10.02 22.54 -8.35
CA SER A 98 9.98 22.60 -6.88
C SER A 98 8.63 22.14 -6.32
N THR A 99 7.51 22.47 -6.98
CA THR A 99 6.17 22.00 -6.56
C THR A 99 6.04 20.48 -6.66
N LEU A 100 6.56 19.90 -7.75
CA LEU A 100 6.54 18.46 -7.98
C LEU A 100 7.46 17.70 -7.02
N GLU A 101 8.64 18.25 -6.71
CA GLU A 101 9.56 17.70 -5.70
C GLU A 101 8.92 17.68 -4.31
N THR A 102 8.30 18.78 -3.85
CA THR A 102 7.58 18.80 -2.57
C THR A 102 6.43 17.78 -2.54
N LYS A 103 5.75 17.57 -3.68
CA LYS A 103 4.73 16.54 -3.78
C LYS A 103 5.32 15.14 -3.66
N LYS A 104 6.50 14.90 -4.24
CA LYS A 104 7.23 13.63 -4.12
C LYS A 104 7.66 13.36 -2.67
N GLU A 105 8.17 14.36 -1.96
CA GLU A 105 8.49 14.27 -0.53
C GLU A 105 7.26 13.87 0.30
N THR A 106 6.10 14.48 0.01
CA THR A 106 4.84 14.12 0.68
C THR A 106 4.42 12.66 0.41
N LEU A 107 4.72 12.14 -0.79
CA LEU A 107 4.46 10.73 -1.12
C LEU A 107 5.46 9.81 -0.40
N ASP A 108 6.72 10.20 -0.27
CA ASP A 108 7.73 9.43 0.49
C ASP A 108 7.35 9.30 1.97
N ASP A 109 6.88 10.39 2.58
CA ASP A 109 6.38 10.38 3.95
C ASP A 109 5.19 9.41 4.09
N HIS A 110 4.22 9.50 3.18
CA HIS A 110 3.03 8.62 3.20
C HIS A 110 3.38 7.14 2.98
N ILE A 111 4.33 6.84 2.09
CA ILE A 111 4.84 5.47 1.91
C ILE A 111 5.50 4.97 3.20
N SER A 112 6.26 5.84 3.88
CA SER A 112 6.93 5.48 5.14
C SER A 112 5.91 5.16 6.24
N ASP A 113 4.84 5.97 6.36
CA ASP A 113 3.75 5.72 7.31
C ASP A 113 3.07 4.36 7.02
N LEU A 114 2.78 4.05 5.75
CA LEU A 114 2.18 2.77 5.35
C LEU A 114 3.11 1.57 5.62
N GLN A 115 4.42 1.75 5.49
CA GLN A 115 5.39 0.71 5.81
C GLN A 115 5.48 0.44 7.31
N GLU A 116 5.35 1.48 8.14
CA GLU A 116 5.26 1.33 9.60
C GLU A 116 3.97 0.60 9.98
N GLU A 117 2.82 1.02 9.43
CA GLU A 117 1.53 0.35 9.63
C GLU A 117 1.58 -1.13 9.24
N LYS A 118 2.14 -1.45 8.07
CA LYS A 118 2.34 -2.85 7.64
C LYS A 118 3.17 -3.65 8.65
N ALA A 119 4.27 -3.09 9.15
CA ALA A 119 5.13 -3.77 10.10
C ALA A 119 4.43 -4.01 11.46
N GLU A 120 3.57 -3.09 11.89
CA GLU A 120 2.72 -3.27 13.08
C GLU A 120 1.74 -4.44 12.88
N VAL A 121 1.03 -4.47 11.73
CA VAL A 121 0.08 -5.56 11.40
C VAL A 121 0.80 -6.92 11.31
N GLU A 122 1.98 -6.98 10.66
CA GLU A 122 2.80 -8.19 10.59
C GLU A 122 3.22 -8.67 11.98
N THR A 123 3.57 -7.77 12.89
CA THR A 123 3.92 -8.10 14.27
C THR A 123 2.71 -8.67 15.03
N GLU A 124 1.53 -8.08 14.87
CA GLU A 124 0.30 -8.57 15.50
C GLU A 124 -0.09 -9.97 14.98
N MET A 125 0.07 -10.21 13.68
CA MET A 125 -0.10 -11.55 13.09
C MET A 125 0.83 -12.59 13.73
N GLU A 126 2.13 -12.27 13.87
CA GLU A 126 3.10 -13.17 14.51
C GLU A 126 2.74 -13.50 15.97
N GLU A 127 2.20 -12.54 16.73
CA GLU A 127 1.73 -12.76 18.10
C GLU A 127 0.52 -13.69 18.14
N LEU A 128 -0.44 -13.50 17.24
CA LEU A 128 -1.65 -14.34 17.13
C LEU A 128 -1.31 -15.77 16.68
N GLU A 129 -0.37 -15.94 15.76
CA GLU A 129 0.14 -17.26 15.37
C GLU A 129 0.78 -17.99 16.54
N GLN A 130 1.60 -17.30 17.34
CA GLN A 130 2.19 -17.87 18.55
C GLN A 130 1.12 -18.27 19.57
N GLN A 131 0.10 -17.44 19.75
CA GLN A 131 -1.04 -17.75 20.62
C GLN A 131 -1.80 -18.99 20.12
N ALA A 132 -2.08 -19.08 18.82
CA ALA A 132 -2.72 -20.24 18.20
C ALA A 132 -1.93 -21.53 18.44
N GLN A 133 -0.61 -21.49 18.25
CA GLN A 133 0.27 -22.63 18.51
C GLN A 133 0.24 -23.06 19.98
N GLN A 134 0.24 -22.11 20.93
CA GLN A 134 0.14 -22.42 22.36
C GLN A 134 -1.21 -23.07 22.70
N MET A 135 -2.31 -22.55 22.16
CA MET A 135 -3.64 -23.14 22.35
C MET A 135 -3.72 -24.57 21.80
N GLN A 136 -3.15 -24.81 20.62
CA GLN A 136 -3.09 -26.14 20.02
C GLN A 136 -2.32 -27.13 20.90
N GLN A 137 -1.17 -26.72 21.44
CA GLN A 137 -0.38 -27.55 22.36
C GLN A 137 -1.13 -27.87 23.65
N GLN A 138 -1.81 -26.89 24.24
CA GLN A 138 -2.64 -27.11 25.45
C GLN A 138 -3.79 -28.08 25.16
N GLN A 139 -4.43 -27.96 24.00
CA GLN A 139 -5.52 -28.86 23.60
C GLN A 139 -5.03 -30.31 23.42
N MET A 140 -3.84 -30.52 22.83
CA MET A 140 -3.25 -31.86 22.72
C MET A 140 -2.93 -32.47 24.08
N GLN A 141 -2.40 -31.69 25.03
CA GLN A 141 -2.14 -32.16 26.39
C GLN A 141 -3.42 -32.57 27.13
N GLN A 142 -4.53 -31.83 26.93
CA GLN A 142 -5.83 -32.20 27.50
C GLN A 142 -6.43 -33.45 26.88
N MET A 143 -6.19 -33.71 25.58
CA MET A 143 -6.64 -34.94 24.93
C MET A 143 -5.85 -36.17 25.41
N MET A 144 -4.53 -36.07 25.59
CA MET A 144 -3.73 -37.19 26.12
C MET A 144 -4.16 -37.57 27.54
N GLN A 145 -4.40 -36.58 28.42
CA GLN A 145 -4.87 -36.84 29.79
C GLN A 145 -6.26 -37.48 29.86
N GLN A 146 -7.11 -37.27 28.85
CA GLN A 146 -8.41 -37.93 28.76
C GLN A 146 -8.28 -39.37 28.26
N GLN A 147 -7.40 -39.65 27.30
CA GLN A 147 -7.14 -41.02 26.84
C GLN A 147 -6.52 -41.88 27.95
N GLU A 148 -5.56 -41.34 28.71
CA GLU A 148 -4.95 -42.07 29.85
C GLU A 148 -5.96 -42.38 30.97
N GLN A 149 -7.03 -41.58 31.12
CA GLN A 149 -8.11 -41.83 32.09
C GLN A 149 -9.21 -42.76 31.55
N GLU A 150 -9.32 -42.95 30.24
CA GLU A 150 -10.26 -43.89 29.62
C GLU A 150 -9.68 -45.32 29.52
N ASP A 151 -8.35 -45.45 29.55
CA ASP A 151 -7.65 -46.74 29.51
C ASP A 151 -7.38 -47.36 30.92
N GLU A 152 -7.78 -46.69 32.01
CA GLU A 152 -7.78 -47.19 33.42
C GLU A 152 -9.17 -47.58 33.92
#